data_AF-A0A7C5PTL4-F1
#
_entry.id   AF-A0A7C5PTL4-F1
#
_cell.length_a   1.000
_cell.length_b   1.000
_cell.length_c   1.000
_cell.angle_alpha   90.00
_cell.angle_beta   90.00
_cell.angle_gamma   90.00
#
_symmetry.space_group_name_H-M   'P 1'
#
loop_
_entity.id
_entity.type
_entity.pdbx_description
1 polymer ?
#
loop_
_entity_poly.entity_id
_entity_poly.type
_entity_poly.pdbx_seq_one_letter_code
_entity_poly.pdbx_strand_id
1 'polypeptide(L)'
;ERLSAKEGADPRALGLFAARDMRALRREGLPAEELPPGELEKFLLAVMEAGLAREAWSRWFRRFLEAWAEGGEAEGVLEEIRRLSRPPEEEIRKALEKALKEPFREKPRGSRFDWCMGRLMKELGGRLPGREAAALLKAELGKEAGR
;
A
#
# COMPACT_ATOMS: atom_id res chain seq x y z
N GLU A 1 -12.76 -28.31 11.52
CA GLU A 1 -11.40 -27.73 11.67
C GLU A 1 -11.32 -26.39 10.95
N ARG A 2 -11.27 -25.27 11.68
CA ARG A 2 -11.25 -23.90 11.10
C ARG A 2 -10.27 -23.01 11.89
N LEU A 3 -9.00 -23.40 12.00
CA LEU A 3 -7.95 -22.56 12.61
C LEU A 3 -6.57 -22.98 12.08
N SER A 4 -6.18 -22.61 10.86
CA SER A 4 -4.76 -22.70 10.46
C SER A 4 -4.27 -21.72 9.40
N ALA A 5 -5.12 -20.85 8.82
CA ALA A 5 -4.66 -19.74 7.99
C ALA A 5 -4.40 -18.46 8.81
N LYS A 6 -3.96 -18.60 10.06
CA LYS A 6 -3.38 -17.49 10.82
C LYS A 6 -1.94 -17.28 10.37
N GLU A 7 -1.75 -16.81 9.14
CA GLU A 7 -0.77 -15.73 8.94
C GLU A 7 -1.44 -14.45 9.43
N GLY A 8 -1.69 -14.42 10.76
CA GLY A 8 -2.02 -13.18 11.43
C GLY A 8 -0.89 -12.22 11.12
N ALA A 9 -1.22 -11.02 10.62
CA ALA A 9 -0.23 -10.01 10.29
C ALA A 9 0.84 -9.96 11.38
N ASP A 10 2.11 -10.01 10.97
CA ASP A 10 3.26 -10.02 11.89
C ASP A 10 3.01 -8.98 13.00
N PRO A 11 2.86 -9.40 14.27
CA PRO A 11 2.56 -8.49 15.37
C PRO A 11 3.55 -7.32 15.46
N ARG A 12 4.79 -7.53 14.99
CA ARG A 12 5.81 -6.48 14.90
C ARG A 12 5.50 -5.50 13.77
N ALA A 13 5.04 -5.97 12.61
CA ALA A 13 4.63 -5.12 11.51
C ALA A 13 3.39 -4.28 11.88
N LEU A 14 2.43 -4.86 12.60
CA LEU A 14 1.27 -4.17 13.16
C LEU A 14 1.70 -3.09 14.18
N GLY A 15 2.57 -3.46 15.13
CA GLY A 15 3.08 -2.52 16.13
C GLY A 15 3.88 -1.36 15.52
N LEU A 16 4.69 -1.63 14.50
CA LEU A 16 5.43 -0.59 13.76
C LEU A 16 4.50 0.35 12.99
N PHE A 17 3.46 -0.20 12.34
CA PHE A 17 2.44 0.59 11.66
C PHE A 17 1.71 1.50 12.65
N ALA A 18 1.16 0.95 13.74
CA ALA A 18 0.46 1.74 14.75
C ALA A 18 1.38 2.85 15.33
N ALA A 19 2.61 2.51 15.71
CA ALA A 19 3.53 3.47 16.32
C ALA A 19 4.00 4.58 15.36
N ARG A 20 4.15 4.28 14.06
CA ARG A 20 4.64 5.25 13.07
C ARG A 20 3.51 6.07 12.48
N ASP A 21 2.49 5.39 11.98
CA ASP A 21 1.44 6.00 11.17
C ASP A 21 0.42 6.75 12.04
N MET A 22 0.03 6.23 13.21
CA MET A 22 -0.86 6.98 14.11
C MET A 22 -0.20 8.26 14.64
N ARG A 23 1.10 8.19 14.99
CA ARG A 23 1.85 9.39 15.43
C ARG A 23 2.00 10.42 14.31
N ALA A 24 2.22 9.99 13.07
CA ALA A 24 2.31 10.87 11.92
C ALA A 24 0.96 11.57 11.67
N LEU A 25 -0.12 10.81 11.65
CA LEU A 25 -1.47 11.32 11.38
C LEU A 25 -1.96 12.26 12.49
N ARG A 26 -1.59 12.01 13.76
CA ARG A 26 -1.82 12.97 14.84
C ARG A 26 -1.15 14.33 14.59
N ARG A 27 0.09 14.35 14.08
CA ARG A 27 0.78 15.62 13.74
C ARG A 27 0.09 16.37 12.61
N GLU A 28 -0.66 15.65 11.78
CA GLU A 28 -1.48 16.21 10.71
C GLU A 28 -2.88 16.62 11.18
N GLY A 29 -3.19 16.51 12.47
CA GLY A 29 -4.46 16.91 13.07
C GLY A 29 -5.57 15.86 12.94
N LEU A 30 -5.26 14.63 12.51
CA LEU A 30 -6.23 13.55 12.43
C LEU A 30 -6.38 12.84 13.78
N PRO A 31 -7.60 12.36 14.12
CA PRO A 31 -7.92 11.79 15.42
C PRO A 31 -7.46 10.32 15.56
N ALA A 32 -6.22 10.02 15.14
CA ALA A 32 -5.70 8.65 15.12
C ALA A 32 -5.63 8.02 16.52
N GLU A 33 -5.35 8.81 17.56
CA GLU A 33 -5.29 8.33 18.96
C GLU A 33 -6.67 8.17 19.62
N GLU A 34 -7.72 8.75 19.03
CA GLU A 34 -9.10 8.64 19.49
C GLU A 34 -9.84 7.45 18.85
N LEU A 35 -9.21 6.82 17.85
CA LEU A 35 -9.78 5.69 17.13
C LEU A 35 -9.97 4.49 18.09
N PRO A 36 -11.21 3.97 18.26
CA PRO A 36 -11.45 2.80 19.09
C PRO A 36 -10.69 1.58 18.57
N PRO A 37 -10.18 0.69 19.46
CA PRO A 37 -9.47 -0.52 19.05
C PRO A 37 -10.24 -1.39 18.04
N GLY A 38 -11.57 -1.46 18.17
CA GLY A 38 -12.41 -2.21 17.23
C GLY A 38 -12.44 -1.62 15.82
N GLU A 39 -12.33 -0.30 15.66
CA GLU A 39 -12.26 0.35 14.35
C GLU A 39 -10.89 0.15 13.70
N LEU A 40 -9.83 0.18 14.49
CA LEU A 40 -8.49 -0.19 14.04
C LEU A 40 -8.44 -1.65 13.58
N GLU A 41 -9.06 -2.57 14.33
CA GLU A 41 -9.15 -3.98 13.98
C GLU A 41 -9.88 -4.19 12.64
N LYS A 42 -11.03 -3.53 12.43
CA LYS A 42 -11.76 -3.57 11.15
C LYS A 42 -10.88 -3.14 9.97
N PHE A 43 -10.12 -2.06 10.13
CA PHE A 43 -9.19 -1.60 9.11
C PHE A 43 -8.10 -2.64 8.81
N LEU A 44 -7.48 -3.19 9.85
CA LEU A 44 -6.43 -4.20 9.72
C LEU A 44 -6.93 -5.47 9.04
N LEU A 45 -8.13 -5.93 9.39
CA LEU A 45 -8.78 -7.07 8.73
C LEU A 45 -9.03 -6.78 7.26
N ALA A 46 -9.57 -5.61 6.91
CA ALA A 46 -9.85 -5.26 5.52
C ALA A 46 -8.57 -5.26 4.66
N VAL A 47 -7.47 -4.66 5.13
CA VAL A 47 -6.21 -4.63 4.36
C VAL A 47 -5.55 -6.01 4.26
N MET A 48 -5.73 -6.87 5.27
CA MET A 48 -5.26 -8.25 5.24
C MET A 48 -6.07 -9.12 4.28
N GLU A 49 -7.39 -9.03 4.30
CA GLU A 49 -8.30 -9.73 3.38
C GLU A 49 -8.03 -9.35 1.93
N ALA A 50 -7.76 -8.07 1.68
CA ALA A 50 -7.40 -7.53 0.37
C ALA A 50 -5.98 -7.93 -0.10
N GLY A 51 -5.15 -8.52 0.78
CA GLY A 51 -3.77 -8.86 0.49
C GLY A 51 -2.89 -7.63 0.17
N LEU A 52 -3.22 -6.47 0.74
CA LEU A 52 -2.48 -5.23 0.46
C LEU A 52 -1.09 -5.25 1.07
N ALA A 53 -0.11 -4.79 0.29
CA ALA A 53 1.24 -4.57 0.77
C ALA A 53 1.25 -3.50 1.88
N ARG A 54 2.12 -3.65 2.88
CA ARG A 54 2.20 -2.77 4.06
C ARG A 54 2.43 -1.30 3.66
N GLU A 55 3.14 -1.06 2.57
CA GLU A 55 3.41 0.26 2.02
C GLU A 55 2.12 1.00 1.61
N ALA A 56 1.04 0.27 1.31
CA ALA A 56 -0.26 0.82 0.97
C ALA A 56 -1.08 1.25 2.19
N TRP A 57 -0.81 0.65 3.36
CA TRP A 57 -1.67 0.76 4.54
C TRP A 57 -1.78 2.20 5.03
N SER A 58 -0.67 2.95 5.08
CA SER A 58 -0.66 4.35 5.53
C SER A 58 -1.64 5.24 4.77
N ARG A 59 -1.70 5.09 3.45
CA ARG A 59 -2.60 5.87 2.58
C ARG A 59 -4.06 5.53 2.86
N TRP A 60 -4.38 4.23 2.95
CA TRP A 60 -5.74 3.76 3.20
C TRP A 60 -6.19 4.10 4.62
N PHE A 61 -5.28 4.02 5.59
CA PHE A 61 -5.56 4.34 6.99
C PHE A 61 -5.89 5.82 7.17
N ARG A 62 -5.15 6.72 6.49
CA ARG A 62 -5.49 8.15 6.45
C ARG A 62 -6.92 8.36 5.95
N ARG A 63 -7.25 7.80 4.78
CA ARG A 63 -8.57 7.94 4.17
C ARG A 63 -9.67 7.37 5.06
N PHE A 64 -9.40 6.24 5.72
CA PHE A 64 -10.29 5.65 6.71
C PHE A 64 -10.51 6.58 7.91
N LEU A 65 -9.45 7.17 8.48
CA LEU A 65 -9.56 8.12 9.59
C LEU A 65 -10.31 9.38 9.22
N GLU A 66 -10.09 9.94 8.03
CA GLU A 66 -10.83 11.09 7.50
C GLU A 66 -12.33 10.76 7.41
N ALA A 67 -12.67 9.63 6.77
CA ALA A 67 -14.05 9.16 6.64
C ALA A 67 -14.73 8.80 7.98
N TRP A 68 -13.93 8.34 8.95
CA TRP A 68 -14.37 8.05 10.31
C TRP A 68 -14.64 9.33 11.10
N ALA A 69 -13.73 10.31 11.03
CA ALA A 69 -13.85 11.59 11.72
C ALA A 69 -15.06 12.42 11.25
N GLU A 70 -15.42 12.28 9.97
CA GLU A 70 -16.61 12.91 9.37
C GLU A 70 -17.93 12.20 9.72
N GLY A 71 -17.86 11.03 10.38
CA GLY A 71 -19.02 10.36 10.97
C GLY A 71 -19.93 9.59 10.00
N GLY A 72 -19.51 9.33 8.76
CA GLY A 72 -20.43 8.78 7.74
C GLY A 72 -19.89 7.73 6.76
N GLU A 73 -18.58 7.64 6.52
CA GLU A 73 -18.09 6.90 5.32
C GLU A 73 -16.98 5.88 5.58
N ALA A 74 -16.58 5.68 6.84
CA ALA A 74 -15.53 4.72 7.19
C ALA A 74 -15.81 3.30 6.67
N GLU A 75 -17.06 2.82 6.76
CA GLU A 75 -17.42 1.48 6.25
C GLU A 75 -17.30 1.41 4.72
N GLY A 76 -17.62 2.50 4.00
CA GLY A 76 -17.43 2.58 2.55
C GLY A 76 -15.95 2.42 2.16
N VAL A 77 -15.04 3.03 2.92
CA VAL A 77 -13.59 2.86 2.71
C VAL A 77 -13.17 1.42 2.98
N LEU A 78 -13.70 0.76 4.01
CA LEU A 78 -13.41 -0.65 4.30
C LEU A 78 -13.92 -1.57 3.18
N GLU A 79 -15.12 -1.34 2.67
CA GLU A 79 -15.65 -2.09 1.52
C GLU A 79 -14.80 -1.89 0.26
N GLU A 80 -14.35 -0.66 -0.02
CA GLU A 80 -13.43 -0.40 -1.12
C GLU A 80 -12.14 -1.18 -0.97
N ILE A 81 -11.53 -1.18 0.22
CA ILE A 81 -10.32 -1.95 0.50
C ILE A 81 -10.56 -3.44 0.24
N ARG A 82 -11.63 -4.02 0.77
CA ARG A 82 -11.96 -5.45 0.61
C ARG A 82 -12.17 -5.86 -0.85
N ARG A 83 -12.61 -4.94 -1.70
CA ARG A 83 -12.76 -5.18 -3.16
C ARG A 83 -11.43 -5.13 -3.91
N LEU A 84 -10.36 -4.62 -3.28
CA LEU A 84 -9.03 -4.68 -3.87
C LEU A 84 -8.54 -6.12 -3.83
N SER A 85 -8.26 -6.64 -5.01
CA SER A 85 -7.60 -7.92 -5.19
C SER A 85 -6.18 -7.71 -5.69
N ARG A 86 -5.36 -8.75 -5.71
CA ARG A 86 -4.13 -8.74 -6.50
C ARG A 86 -4.45 -8.33 -7.95
N PRO A 87 -3.68 -7.40 -8.56
CA PRO A 87 -3.95 -6.93 -9.91
C PRO A 87 -3.67 -8.08 -10.90
N PRO A 88 -4.49 -8.24 -11.95
CA PRO A 88 -4.23 -9.21 -13.00
C PRO A 88 -2.90 -8.90 -13.71
N GLU A 89 -2.27 -9.94 -14.28
CA GLU A 89 -0.95 -9.81 -14.92
C GLU A 89 -0.89 -8.70 -15.98
N GLU A 90 -1.97 -8.55 -16.76
CA GLU A 90 -2.08 -7.52 -17.79
C GLU A 90 -2.11 -6.10 -17.19
N GLU A 91 -2.73 -5.90 -16.02
CA GLU A 91 -2.70 -4.63 -15.30
C GLU A 91 -1.29 -4.33 -14.79
N ILE A 92 -0.60 -5.35 -14.26
CA ILE A 92 0.80 -5.24 -13.81
C ILE A 92 1.71 -4.83 -14.98
N ARG A 93 1.57 -5.50 -16.14
CA ARG A 93 2.34 -5.20 -17.35
C ARG A 93 2.12 -3.77 -17.81
N LYS A 94 0.87 -3.32 -17.91
CA LYS A 94 0.53 -1.95 -18.31
C LYS A 94 1.11 -0.92 -17.33
N ALA A 95 1.00 -1.17 -16.02
CA ALA A 95 1.56 -0.29 -15.01
C ALA A 95 3.09 -0.19 -15.11
N LEU A 96 3.76 -1.32 -15.38
CA LEU A 96 5.21 -1.40 -15.56
C LEU A 96 5.67 -0.63 -16.81
N GLU A 97 5.03 -0.84 -17.95
CA GLU A 97 5.31 -0.08 -19.17
C GLU A 97 5.11 1.43 -18.98
N LYS A 98 4.02 1.81 -18.32
CA LYS A 98 3.72 3.22 -18.03
C LYS A 98 4.81 3.84 -17.15
N ALA A 99 5.25 3.11 -16.11
CA ALA A 99 6.32 3.57 -15.22
C ALA A 99 7.66 3.75 -15.95
N LEU A 100 7.97 2.90 -16.95
CA LEU A 100 9.20 2.98 -17.75
C LEU A 100 9.18 4.06 -18.84
N LYS A 101 8.00 4.33 -19.42
CA LYS A 101 7.83 5.29 -20.53
C LYS A 101 7.88 6.75 -20.11
N GLU A 102 7.48 7.06 -18.88
CA GLU A 102 7.53 8.45 -18.40
C GLU A 102 8.99 8.94 -18.29
N PRO A 103 9.28 10.22 -18.59
CA PRO A 103 10.64 10.73 -18.55
C PRO A 103 11.17 10.77 -17.12
N PHE A 104 12.29 10.08 -16.89
CA PHE A 104 13.01 10.13 -15.63
C PHE A 104 13.44 11.57 -15.33
N ARG A 105 12.97 12.11 -14.21
CA ARG A 105 13.46 13.39 -13.67
C ARG A 105 14.54 13.08 -12.65
N GLU A 106 15.79 13.27 -13.07
CA GLU A 106 16.95 13.05 -12.22
C GLU A 106 16.87 13.94 -10.98
N LYS A 107 17.00 13.32 -9.81
CA LYS A 107 17.09 13.99 -8.51
C LYS A 107 18.46 13.70 -7.91
N PRO A 108 19.01 14.60 -7.07
CA PRO A 108 20.36 14.48 -6.51
C PRO A 108 20.68 13.16 -5.77
N ARG A 109 19.66 12.39 -5.37
CA ARG A 109 19.79 11.12 -4.64
C ARG A 109 18.85 10.01 -5.14
N GLY A 110 18.27 10.16 -6.33
CA GLY A 110 17.28 9.20 -6.85
C GLY A 110 17.81 8.45 -8.06
N SER A 111 17.79 7.12 -8.02
CA SER A 111 18.07 6.32 -9.22
C SER A 111 16.85 6.25 -10.14
N ARG A 112 17.07 5.93 -11.44
CA ARG A 112 15.97 5.60 -12.38
C ARG A 112 15.10 4.46 -11.82
N PHE A 113 15.71 3.48 -11.16
CA PHE A 113 15.01 2.40 -10.48
C PHE A 113 14.05 2.92 -9.40
N ASP A 114 14.53 3.75 -8.46
CA ASP A 114 13.69 4.28 -7.38
C ASP A 114 12.53 5.12 -7.91
N TRP A 115 12.78 5.89 -8.97
CA TRP A 115 11.76 6.70 -9.61
C TRP A 115 10.68 5.83 -10.29
N CYS A 116 11.07 4.84 -11.08
CA CYS A 116 10.13 3.90 -11.70
C CYS A 116 9.37 3.08 -10.64
N MET A 117 10.04 2.66 -9.58
CA MET A 117 9.45 1.90 -8.49
C MET A 117 8.36 2.71 -7.76
N GLY A 118 8.62 3.98 -7.46
CA GLY A 118 7.63 4.86 -6.86
C GLY A 118 6.38 5.04 -7.75
N ARG A 119 6.56 5.10 -9.06
CA ARG A 119 5.44 5.17 -10.03
C ARG A 119 4.65 3.88 -10.10
N LEU A 120 5.33 2.76 -10.22
CA LEU A 120 4.72 1.43 -10.27
C LEU A 120 3.88 1.17 -9.02
N MET A 121 4.42 1.45 -7.84
CA MET A 121 3.69 1.28 -6.58
C MET A 121 2.48 2.20 -6.45
N LYS A 122 2.56 3.43 -6.98
CA LYS A 122 1.44 4.37 -7.02
C LYS A 122 0.33 3.88 -7.95
N GLU A 123 0.69 3.41 -9.15
CA GLU A 123 -0.25 2.90 -10.15
C GLU A 123 -0.98 1.64 -9.65
N LEU A 124 -0.23 0.71 -9.06
CA LEU A 124 -0.78 -0.54 -8.53
C LEU A 124 -1.48 -0.37 -7.17
N GLY A 125 -1.42 0.81 -6.55
CA GLY A 125 -2.06 1.08 -5.26
C GLY A 125 -1.60 0.17 -4.13
N GLY A 126 -0.39 -0.42 -4.24
CA GLY A 126 0.13 -1.41 -3.30
C GLY A 126 -0.62 -2.76 -3.28
N ARG A 127 -1.38 -3.07 -4.34
CA ARG A 127 -2.01 -4.38 -4.56
C ARG A 127 -1.00 -5.47 -4.97
N LEU A 128 0.27 -5.09 -5.19
CA LEU A 128 1.39 -5.99 -5.51
C LEU A 128 2.51 -5.80 -4.47
N PRO A 129 3.10 -6.88 -3.92
CA PRO A 129 4.21 -6.77 -2.96
C PRO A 129 5.42 -6.02 -3.55
N GLY A 130 6.02 -5.12 -2.76
CA GLY A 130 7.13 -4.29 -3.23
C GLY A 130 8.36 -5.09 -3.71
N ARG A 131 8.64 -6.25 -3.08
CA ARG A 131 9.72 -7.15 -3.52
C ARG A 131 9.46 -7.72 -4.92
N GLU A 132 8.21 -8.07 -5.21
CA GLU A 132 7.80 -8.62 -6.49
C GLU A 132 7.84 -7.55 -7.58
N ALA A 133 7.26 -6.37 -7.30
CA ALA A 133 7.33 -5.20 -8.18
C ALA A 133 8.78 -4.80 -8.49
N ALA A 134 9.68 -4.83 -7.49
CA ALA A 134 11.10 -4.55 -7.67
C ALA A 134 11.80 -5.58 -8.58
N ALA A 135 11.47 -6.88 -8.45
CA ALA A 135 12.03 -7.94 -9.29
C ALA A 135 11.62 -7.76 -10.76
N LEU A 136 10.34 -7.49 -11.02
CA LEU A 136 9.80 -7.22 -12.36
C LEU A 136 10.48 -5.98 -12.98
N LEU A 137 10.59 -4.90 -12.22
CA LEU A 137 11.21 -3.66 -12.69
C LEU A 137 12.71 -3.83 -13.01
N LYS A 138 13.45 -4.57 -12.17
CA LYS A 138 14.87 -4.88 -12.45
C LYS A 138 15.03 -5.68 -13.73
N ALA A 139 14.15 -6.67 -13.97
CA ALA A 139 14.19 -7.49 -15.17
C ALA A 139 13.99 -6.64 -16.44
N GLU A 140 13.06 -5.69 -16.43
CA GLU A 140 12.85 -4.81 -17.59
C GLU A 140 13.98 -3.79 -17.81
N LEU A 141 14.45 -3.13 -16.74
CA LEU A 141 15.59 -2.19 -16.87
C LEU A 141 16.87 -2.89 -17.32
N GLY A 142 17.09 -4.15 -16.93
CA GLY A 142 18.22 -4.96 -17.38
C GLY A 142 18.17 -5.28 -18.88
N LYS A 143 16.99 -5.38 -19.49
CA LYS A 143 16.83 -5.57 -20.94
C LYS A 143 17.21 -4.31 -21.73
N GLU A 144 17.01 -3.12 -21.16
CA GLU A 144 17.42 -1.84 -21.78
C GLU A 144 18.93 -1.65 -21.76
N ALA A 145 19.62 -2.12 -20.71
CA ALA A 145 21.08 -1.94 -20.55
C ALA A 145 21.94 -2.91 -21.39
N GLY A 146 21.36 -3.97 -21.93
CA GLY A 146 22.02 -4.94 -22.82
C GLY A 146 21.76 -4.72 -24.31
N ARG A 147 21.09 -3.63 -24.69
CA ARG A 147 20.92 -3.15 -26.06
C ARG A 147 21.82 -1.96 -26.31
#